data_AF-A0AAJ4W1C0-F1
#
_entry.id   AF-A0AAJ4W1C0-F1
#
_cell.length_a   1.000
_cell.length_b   1.000
_cell.length_c   1.000
_cell.angle_alpha   90.00
_cell.angle_beta   90.00
_cell.angle_gamma   90.00
#
_symmetry.space_group_name_H-M   'P 1'
#
loop_
_entity.id
_entity.type
_entity.pdbx_description
1 polymer ?
#
loop_
_entity_poly.entity_id
_entity_poly.type
_entity_poly.pdbx_seq_one_letter_code
_entity_poly.pdbx_strand_id
1 'polypeptide(L)'
;MNAYYSYDHLELEGVEGCISYYEVSEEGYYLRSVTNHNGCWTNSYIEIRDQVFFLPEALLEEEDKEFLKEISSKEFLDQWSQSKVPYEEHWVVFKKELGDQVEGEIVCFYPQGVMVDLGSSFYGLADYEQCVAVLSRERMCPSTVARFKVEGLEEENFLVHLTSLV
;
A
#
# COMPACT_ATOMS: atom_id res chain seq x y z
N MET A 1 0.87 -15.82 -12.00
CA MET A 1 -0.41 -15.55 -11.28
C MET A 1 -0.05 -15.25 -9.85
N ASN A 2 -0.64 -14.24 -9.21
CA ASN A 2 -0.29 -13.87 -7.84
C ASN A 2 -0.60 -15.00 -6.85
N ALA A 3 0.22 -15.10 -5.81
CA ALA A 3 0.02 -16.00 -4.68
C ALA A 3 -0.49 -15.21 -3.47
N TYR A 4 -1.20 -15.89 -2.57
CA TYR A 4 -1.79 -15.27 -1.39
C TYR A 4 -1.45 -16.09 -0.15
N TYR A 5 -1.06 -15.39 0.90
CA TYR A 5 -0.60 -16.00 2.13
C TYR A 5 -1.25 -15.35 3.35
N SER A 6 -1.32 -16.10 4.44
CA SER A 6 -1.61 -15.60 5.78
C SER A 6 -0.50 -16.02 6.73
N TYR A 7 -0.29 -15.21 7.76
CA TYR A 7 0.69 -15.41 8.81
C TYR A 7 0.04 -15.16 10.16
N ASP A 8 0.03 -16.18 11.01
CA ASP A 8 -0.45 -16.08 12.39
C ASP A 8 0.74 -15.73 13.29
N HIS A 9 0.69 -14.53 13.88
CA HIS A 9 1.77 -14.04 14.73
C HIS A 9 1.83 -14.75 16.09
N LEU A 10 0.86 -15.61 16.42
CA LEU A 10 0.85 -16.35 17.67
C LEU A 10 2.01 -17.34 17.77
N GLU A 11 2.29 -18.11 16.72
CA GLU A 11 3.19 -19.27 16.81
C GLU A 11 4.66 -18.88 17.02
N LEU A 12 5.11 -17.83 16.32
CA LEU A 12 6.51 -17.39 16.36
C LEU A 12 6.75 -16.19 17.26
N GLU A 13 5.79 -15.25 17.32
CA GLU A 13 5.95 -13.98 18.03
C GLU A 13 5.17 -13.94 19.35
N GLY A 14 4.28 -14.92 19.59
CA GLY A 14 3.44 -14.96 20.79
C GLY A 14 2.36 -13.87 20.82
N VAL A 15 2.02 -13.28 19.67
CA VAL A 15 1.04 -12.18 19.58
C VAL A 15 -0.34 -12.76 19.31
N GLU A 16 -1.18 -12.80 20.34
CA GLU A 16 -2.55 -13.30 20.24
C GLU A 16 -3.46 -12.39 19.40
N GLY A 17 -4.26 -13.00 18.53
CA GLY A 17 -5.29 -12.30 17.75
C GLY A 17 -4.72 -11.37 16.68
N CYS A 18 -3.47 -11.58 16.26
CA CYS A 18 -2.79 -10.84 15.21
C CYS A 18 -2.52 -11.74 14.01
N ILE A 19 -3.14 -11.44 12.88
CA ILE A 19 -2.96 -12.19 11.62
C ILE A 19 -2.68 -11.21 10.49
N SER A 20 -1.60 -11.45 9.76
CA SER A 20 -1.28 -10.73 8.53
C SER A 20 -1.67 -11.53 7.30
N TYR A 21 -2.08 -10.83 6.25
CA TYR A 21 -2.44 -11.39 4.96
C TYR A 21 -1.68 -10.66 3.86
N TYR A 22 -1.15 -11.41 2.90
CA TYR A 22 -0.28 -10.91 1.85
C TYR A 22 -0.75 -11.33 0.47
N GLU A 23 -0.70 -10.41 -0.48
CA GLU A 23 -0.66 -10.72 -1.91
C GLU A 23 0.77 -10.56 -2.39
N VAL A 24 1.27 -11.58 -3.08
CA VAL A 24 2.65 -11.67 -3.56
C VAL A 24 2.66 -11.94 -5.06
N SER A 25 3.54 -11.27 -5.79
CA SER A 25 3.75 -11.49 -7.22
C SER A 25 4.37 -12.88 -7.48
N GLU A 26 4.41 -13.29 -8.75
CA GLU A 26 5.05 -14.56 -9.14
C GLU A 26 6.56 -14.56 -8.87
N GLU A 27 7.18 -13.38 -8.90
CA GLU A 27 8.59 -13.16 -8.62
C GLU A 27 8.90 -13.01 -7.12
N GLY A 28 7.88 -13.08 -6.24
CA GLY A 28 8.05 -13.00 -4.79
C GLY A 28 7.92 -11.59 -4.20
N TYR A 29 7.54 -10.58 -4.97
CA TYR A 29 7.35 -9.22 -4.44
C TYR A 29 6.03 -9.11 -3.69
N TYR A 30 6.07 -8.53 -2.48
CA TYR A 30 4.85 -8.15 -1.78
C TYR A 30 4.14 -7.01 -2.50
N LEU A 31 2.88 -7.24 -2.85
CA LEU A 31 2.06 -6.28 -3.58
C LEU A 31 1.06 -5.57 -2.66
N ARG A 32 0.43 -6.31 -1.75
CA ARG A 32 -0.51 -5.75 -0.78
C ARG A 32 -0.40 -6.52 0.52
N SER A 33 -0.61 -5.82 1.64
CA SER A 33 -0.71 -6.47 2.94
C SER A 33 -1.79 -5.84 3.79
N VAL A 34 -2.44 -6.67 4.59
CA VAL A 34 -3.38 -6.25 5.61
C VAL A 34 -3.14 -7.05 6.89
N THR A 35 -3.06 -6.37 8.02
CA THR A 35 -2.93 -7.01 9.34
C THR A 35 -4.16 -6.71 10.16
N ASN A 36 -4.77 -7.75 10.72
CA ASN A 36 -5.82 -7.63 11.72
C ASN A 36 -5.22 -7.94 13.08
N HIS A 37 -5.27 -6.99 14.01
CA HIS A 37 -4.95 -7.21 15.40
C HIS A 37 -6.20 -6.91 16.25
N ASN A 38 -6.88 -7.95 16.72
CA ASN A 38 -8.08 -7.85 17.57
C ASN A 38 -9.17 -6.92 17.00
N GLY A 39 -9.36 -6.93 15.67
CA GLY A 39 -10.33 -6.10 14.96
C GLY A 39 -9.82 -4.72 14.54
N CYS A 40 -8.61 -4.34 14.95
CA CYS A 40 -7.91 -3.16 14.44
C CYS A 40 -7.15 -3.53 13.17
N TRP A 41 -7.35 -2.76 12.11
CA TRP A 41 -6.81 -3.05 10.79
C TRP A 41 -5.68 -2.10 10.41
N THR A 42 -4.61 -2.69 9.88
CA THR A 42 -3.51 -2.01 9.18
C THR A 42 -3.56 -2.41 7.71
N ASN A 43 -3.42 -1.45 6.79
CA ASN A 43 -3.50 -1.69 5.35
C ASN A 43 -2.32 -1.00 4.65
N SER A 44 -1.63 -1.71 3.75
CA SER A 44 -0.42 -1.20 3.08
C SER A 44 -0.62 0.04 2.21
N TYR A 45 -1.86 0.43 1.90
CA TYR A 45 -2.22 1.59 1.07
C TYR A 45 -2.99 2.68 1.82
N ILE A 46 -3.29 2.50 3.11
CA ILE A 46 -4.07 3.47 3.90
C ILE A 46 -3.33 3.74 5.21
N GLU A 47 -3.18 5.01 5.57
CA GLU A 47 -2.46 5.45 6.79
C GLU A 47 -1.03 4.91 6.94
N ILE A 48 -0.27 4.84 5.84
CA ILE A 48 1.10 4.31 5.81
C ILE A 48 2.04 5.03 6.79
N ARG A 49 1.94 6.36 6.94
CA ARG A 49 2.92 7.20 7.65
C ARG A 49 3.01 6.97 9.16
N ASP A 50 1.89 6.62 9.80
CA ASP A 50 1.80 6.46 11.25
C ASP A 50 1.94 4.99 11.70
N GLN A 51 2.15 4.08 10.75
CA GLN A 51 2.20 2.64 11.01
C GLN A 51 3.56 2.08 10.59
N VAL A 52 4.12 1.18 11.39
CA VAL A 52 5.44 0.55 11.18
C VAL A 52 5.43 -0.44 9.99
N PHE A 53 4.39 -0.41 9.15
CA PHE A 53 4.03 -1.49 8.23
C PHE A 53 4.05 -1.01 6.78
N PHE A 54 5.27 -0.81 6.27
CA PHE A 54 5.51 -0.84 4.82
C PHE A 54 5.42 -2.28 4.32
N LEU A 55 5.13 -2.44 3.02
CA LEU A 55 5.37 -3.74 2.37
C LEU A 55 6.84 -4.12 2.55
N PRO A 56 7.14 -5.41 2.83
CA PRO A 56 8.51 -5.87 2.89
C PRO A 56 9.26 -5.55 1.59
N GLU A 57 10.46 -4.97 1.71
CA GLU A 57 11.33 -4.69 0.55
C GLU A 57 11.97 -5.97 0.00
N ALA A 58 12.12 -7.01 0.83
CA ALA A 58 12.68 -8.29 0.45
C ALA A 58 11.66 -9.13 -0.32
N LEU A 59 12.19 -9.98 -1.22
CA LEU A 59 11.40 -11.01 -1.87
C LEU A 59 11.01 -12.08 -0.85
N LEU A 60 9.84 -12.68 -1.05
CA LEU A 60 9.46 -13.90 -0.34
C LEU A 60 10.29 -15.07 -0.87
N GLU A 61 11.25 -15.52 -0.05
CA GLU A 61 12.08 -16.68 -0.35
C GLU A 61 11.32 -18.00 -0.09
N GLU A 62 11.74 -19.09 -0.72
CA GLU A 62 11.09 -20.41 -0.55
C GLU A 62 11.17 -20.92 0.90
N GLU A 63 12.24 -20.59 1.62
CA GLU A 63 12.43 -20.98 3.02
C GLU A 63 11.40 -20.29 3.93
N ASP A 64 11.10 -19.02 3.71
CA ASP A 64 10.14 -18.27 4.53
C ASP A 64 8.69 -18.77 4.37
N LYS A 65 8.39 -19.44 3.25
CA LYS A 65 7.06 -20.01 3.00
C LYS A 65 6.67 -21.09 4.01
N GLU A 66 7.63 -21.69 4.72
CA GLU A 66 7.33 -22.68 5.76
C GLU A 66 6.55 -22.09 6.94
N PHE A 67 6.69 -20.77 7.16
CA PHE A 67 5.99 -20.04 8.21
C PHE A 67 4.66 -19.44 7.74
N LEU A 68 4.37 -19.54 6.44
CA LEU A 68 3.18 -18.96 5.82
C LEU A 68 2.16 -20.04 5.48
N LYS A 69 0.88 -19.69 5.64
CA LYS A 69 -0.23 -20.50 5.16
C LYS A 69 -0.74 -19.94 3.85
N GLU A 70 -0.68 -20.72 2.77
CA GLU A 70 -1.32 -20.37 1.51
C GLU A 70 -2.84 -20.26 1.68
N ILE A 71 -3.43 -19.23 1.10
CA ILE A 71 -4.85 -18.93 1.14
C ILE A 71 -5.38 -18.64 -0.27
N SER A 72 -6.69 -18.62 -0.42
CA SER A 72 -7.31 -18.19 -1.67
C SER A 72 -7.26 -16.67 -1.84
N SER A 73 -7.26 -16.22 -3.10
CA SER A 73 -7.43 -14.79 -3.43
C SER A 73 -8.71 -14.22 -2.83
N LYS A 74 -9.79 -15.02 -2.77
CA LYS A 74 -11.05 -14.63 -2.16
C LYS A 74 -10.90 -14.32 -0.66
N GLU A 75 -10.22 -15.19 0.09
CA GLU A 75 -9.99 -14.96 1.51
C GLU A 75 -9.20 -13.67 1.75
N PHE A 76 -8.15 -13.42 0.96
CA PHE A 76 -7.40 -12.17 1.01
C PHE A 76 -8.30 -10.96 0.73
N LEU A 77 -9.07 -10.99 -0.37
CA LEU A 77 -9.94 -9.88 -0.77
C LEU A 77 -11.05 -9.59 0.26
N ASP A 78 -11.53 -10.62 0.97
CA ASP A 78 -12.51 -10.46 2.04
C ASP A 78 -11.88 -9.70 3.24
N GLN A 79 -10.61 -9.95 3.59
CA GLN A 79 -9.91 -9.18 4.65
C GLN A 79 -9.55 -7.78 4.17
N TRP A 80 -9.04 -7.66 2.94
CA TRP A 80 -8.71 -6.38 2.31
C TRP A 80 -9.91 -5.44 2.32
N SER A 81 -11.09 -5.95 1.90
CA SER A 81 -12.33 -5.18 1.90
C SER A 81 -12.73 -4.74 3.31
N GLN A 82 -12.64 -5.62 4.31
CA GLN A 82 -12.95 -5.28 5.71
C GLN A 82 -12.05 -4.16 6.26
N SER A 83 -10.76 -4.17 5.92
CA SER A 83 -9.83 -3.13 6.38
C SER A 83 -10.15 -1.72 5.87
N LYS A 84 -10.88 -1.63 4.75
CA LYS A 84 -11.26 -0.35 4.12
C LYS A 84 -12.55 0.23 4.64
N VAL A 85 -13.44 -0.59 5.22
CA VAL A 85 -14.77 -0.16 5.68
C VAL A 85 -14.73 1.10 6.56
N PRO A 86 -13.79 1.26 7.52
CA PRO A 86 -13.71 2.47 8.35
C PRO A 86 -13.38 3.75 7.57
N TYR A 87 -12.85 3.63 6.35
CA TYR A 87 -12.37 4.74 5.54
C TYR A 87 -13.30 5.11 4.36
N GLU A 88 -14.37 4.35 4.12
CA GLU A 88 -15.27 4.56 2.97
C GLU A 88 -15.88 5.98 2.95
N GLU A 89 -16.37 6.47 4.08
CA GLU A 89 -16.96 7.81 4.17
C GLU A 89 -15.89 8.90 3.97
N HIS A 90 -14.71 8.72 4.57
CA HIS A 90 -13.58 9.65 4.41
C HIS A 90 -13.11 9.70 2.96
N TRP A 91 -13.09 8.57 2.26
CA TRP A 91 -12.71 8.50 0.85
C TRP A 91 -13.69 9.27 -0.03
N VAL A 92 -14.99 9.18 0.24
CA VAL A 92 -16.02 9.94 -0.48
C VAL A 92 -15.86 11.45 -0.28
N VAL A 93 -15.48 11.90 0.92
CA VAL A 93 -15.20 13.33 1.18
C VAL A 93 -13.92 13.76 0.48
N PHE A 94 -12.83 13.02 0.69
CA PHE A 94 -11.52 13.31 0.11
C PHE A 94 -11.57 13.50 -1.40
N LYS A 95 -12.22 12.58 -2.13
CA LYS A 95 -12.35 12.68 -3.60
C LYS A 95 -13.09 13.91 -4.09
N LYS A 96 -14.00 14.49 -3.30
CA LYS A 96 -14.74 15.72 -3.67
C LYS A 96 -13.88 16.96 -3.48
N GLU A 97 -12.93 16.92 -2.57
CA GLU A 97 -12.01 18.00 -2.25
C GLU A 97 -10.73 17.94 -3.08
N LEU A 98 -10.42 16.76 -3.63
CA LEU A 98 -9.30 16.55 -4.52
C LEU A 98 -9.43 17.40 -5.80
N GLY A 99 -8.44 18.25 -6.04
CA GLY A 99 -8.32 19.02 -7.27
C GLY A 99 -7.55 18.29 -8.37
N ASP A 100 -7.43 18.92 -9.54
CA ASP A 100 -6.70 18.36 -10.70
C ASP A 100 -5.18 18.32 -10.50
N GLN A 101 -4.66 19.09 -9.53
CA GLN A 101 -3.26 19.13 -9.16
C GLN A 101 -3.11 19.12 -7.65
N VAL A 102 -2.12 18.38 -7.18
CA VAL A 102 -1.81 18.23 -5.77
C VAL A 102 -0.32 18.39 -5.54
N GLU A 103 0.03 18.92 -4.37
CA GLU A 103 1.39 18.81 -3.84
C GLU A 103 1.40 17.63 -2.88
N GLY A 104 2.42 16.78 -2.99
CA GLY A 104 2.52 15.57 -2.18
C GLY A 104 3.97 15.20 -1.89
N GLU A 105 4.13 14.40 -0.85
CA GLU A 105 5.42 13.93 -0.35
C GLU A 105 5.64 12.46 -0.72
N ILE A 106 6.77 12.12 -1.35
CA ILE A 106 7.13 10.71 -1.59
C ILE A 106 7.33 10.04 -0.23
N VAL A 107 6.60 8.95 0.05
CA VAL A 107 6.72 8.21 1.33
C VAL A 107 7.52 6.92 1.19
N CYS A 108 7.31 6.16 0.12
CA CYS A 108 8.02 4.92 -0.14
C CYS A 108 7.94 4.54 -1.63
N PHE A 109 8.71 3.52 -1.99
CA PHE A 109 8.70 2.93 -3.32
C PHE A 109 8.23 1.49 -3.19
N TYR A 110 7.15 1.18 -3.89
CA TYR A 110 6.67 -0.18 -4.05
C TYR A 110 6.91 -0.66 -5.48
N PRO A 111 6.89 -1.98 -5.73
CA PRO A 111 6.98 -2.52 -7.09
C PRO A 111 5.98 -1.90 -8.07
N GLN A 112 4.82 -1.45 -7.57
CA GLN A 112 3.75 -0.83 -8.34
C GLN A 112 4.01 0.65 -8.67
N GLY A 113 4.94 1.30 -7.98
CA GLY A 113 5.26 2.70 -8.19
C GLY A 113 5.64 3.47 -6.93
N VAL A 114 5.56 4.78 -7.05
CA VAL A 114 5.93 5.74 -6.01
C VAL A 114 4.68 6.07 -5.21
N MET A 115 4.71 5.80 -3.91
CA MET A 115 3.64 6.18 -3.00
C MET A 115 3.84 7.63 -2.57
N VAL A 116 2.79 8.43 -2.69
CA VAL A 116 2.80 9.87 -2.41
C VAL A 116 1.76 10.20 -1.35
N ASP A 117 2.18 10.77 -0.23
CA ASP A 117 1.28 11.31 0.80
C ASP A 117 0.63 12.59 0.28
N LEU A 118 -0.70 12.64 0.37
CA LEU A 118 -1.55 13.74 -0.06
C LEU A 118 -2.10 14.55 1.13
N GLY A 119 -1.54 14.37 2.33
CA GLY A 119 -1.97 15.03 3.56
C GLY A 119 -3.25 14.45 4.14
N SER A 120 -3.52 13.16 3.89
CA SER A 120 -4.73 12.46 4.31
C SER A 120 -4.44 10.99 4.63
N SER A 121 -5.46 10.20 5.00
CA SER A 121 -5.31 8.75 5.12
C SER A 121 -5.05 8.05 3.77
N PHE A 122 -5.24 8.73 2.64
CA PHE A 122 -5.13 8.19 1.28
C PHE A 122 -3.89 8.70 0.55
N TYR A 123 -3.42 7.88 -0.38
CA TYR A 123 -2.15 8.08 -1.07
C TYR A 123 -2.33 8.16 -2.59
N GLY A 124 -1.41 8.86 -3.21
CA GLY A 124 -1.20 8.81 -4.64
C GLY A 124 -0.25 7.68 -5.03
N LEU A 125 -0.50 7.08 -6.18
CA LEU A 125 0.40 6.16 -6.85
C LEU A 125 0.87 6.81 -8.16
N ALA A 126 2.17 7.07 -8.25
CA ALA A 126 2.81 7.61 -9.44
C ALA A 126 3.78 6.61 -10.07
N ASP A 127 3.94 6.68 -11.40
CA ASP A 127 4.93 5.87 -12.09
C ASP A 127 6.36 6.33 -11.75
N TYR A 128 7.23 5.37 -11.43
CA TYR A 128 8.60 5.66 -11.01
C TYR A 128 9.43 6.33 -12.10
N GLU A 129 9.38 5.82 -13.34
CA GLU A 129 10.19 6.34 -14.44
C GLU A 129 9.73 7.74 -14.88
N GLN A 130 8.42 8.01 -14.84
CA GLN A 130 7.87 9.35 -15.04
C GLN A 130 8.32 10.32 -13.96
N CYS A 131 8.33 9.90 -12.69
CA CYS A 131 8.86 10.72 -11.61
C CYS A 131 10.35 11.00 -11.78
N VAL A 132 11.16 9.99 -12.15
CA VAL A 132 12.59 10.17 -12.44
C VAL A 132 12.82 11.19 -13.56
N ALA A 133 12.03 11.12 -14.62
CA ALA A 133 12.18 12.02 -15.78
C ALA A 133 11.96 13.50 -15.42
N VAL A 134 11.17 13.77 -14.38
CA VAL A 134 10.80 15.12 -13.94
C VAL A 134 11.64 15.59 -12.74
N LEU A 135 11.78 14.75 -11.73
CA LEU A 135 12.43 15.09 -10.46
C LEU A 135 13.93 14.83 -10.44
N SER A 136 14.45 14.01 -11.37
CA SER A 136 15.80 13.40 -11.34
C SER A 136 15.95 12.30 -10.29
N ARG A 137 16.88 11.37 -10.53
CA ARG A 137 17.11 10.21 -9.65
C ARG A 137 17.55 10.62 -8.25
N GLU A 138 18.30 11.70 -8.13
CA GLU A 138 18.82 12.19 -6.84
C GLU A 138 17.71 12.69 -5.92
N ARG A 139 16.55 13.08 -6.48
CA ARG A 139 15.36 13.50 -5.74
C ARG A 139 14.33 12.39 -5.58
N MET A 140 14.58 11.18 -6.09
CA MET A 140 13.72 10.02 -5.85
C MET A 140 14.06 9.41 -4.48
N CYS A 141 13.75 10.14 -3.42
CA CYS A 141 13.90 9.67 -2.04
C CYS A 141 12.67 10.03 -1.20
N PRO A 142 12.40 9.26 -0.14
CA PRO A 142 11.36 9.61 0.82
C PRO A 142 11.53 11.03 1.35
N SER A 143 10.42 11.68 1.67
CA SER A 143 10.34 13.09 2.06
C SER A 143 10.57 14.13 0.96
N THR A 144 10.76 13.70 -0.30
CA THR A 144 10.74 14.64 -1.41
C THR A 144 9.32 15.12 -1.69
N VAL A 145 9.13 16.44 -1.59
CA VAL A 145 7.89 17.12 -1.96
C VAL A 145 7.94 17.49 -3.45
N ALA A 146 6.86 17.17 -4.16
CA ALA A 146 6.68 17.46 -5.57
C ALA A 146 5.23 17.77 -5.90
N ARG A 147 5.00 18.32 -7.09
CA ARG A 147 3.66 18.56 -7.63
C ARG A 147 3.28 17.45 -8.60
N PHE A 148 2.02 17.07 -8.55
CA PHE A 148 1.47 16.00 -9.36
C PHE A 148 0.15 16.44 -9.98
N LYS A 149 -0.13 15.93 -11.17
CA LYS A 149 -1.44 15.98 -11.80
C LYS A 149 -2.21 14.72 -11.42
N VAL A 150 -3.48 14.89 -11.06
CA VAL A 150 -4.41 13.79 -10.83
C VAL A 150 -4.90 13.28 -12.19
N GLU A 151 -4.65 12.01 -12.48
CA GLU A 151 -5.08 11.35 -13.72
C GLU A 151 -6.35 10.52 -13.51
N GLY A 152 -6.58 10.02 -12.30
CA GLY A 152 -7.73 9.19 -12.00
C GLY A 152 -7.78 8.71 -10.56
N LEU A 153 -8.84 8.00 -10.25
CA LEU A 153 -9.12 7.46 -8.92
C LEU A 153 -9.33 5.95 -9.05
N GLU A 154 -8.72 5.20 -8.15
CA GLU A 154 -8.86 3.75 -8.07
C GLU A 154 -9.69 3.37 -6.83
N GLU A 155 -10.95 3.03 -7.07
CA GLU A 155 -11.90 2.74 -5.99
C GLU A 155 -11.58 1.45 -5.23
N GLU A 156 -10.91 0.49 -5.88
CA GLU A 156 -10.62 -0.80 -5.27
C GLU A 156 -9.58 -0.70 -4.14
N ASN A 157 -8.66 0.25 -4.25
CA ASN A 157 -7.54 0.40 -3.32
C ASN A 157 -7.49 1.77 -2.62
N PHE A 158 -8.46 2.66 -2.92
CA PHE A 158 -8.48 4.04 -2.43
C PHE A 158 -7.21 4.82 -2.80
N LEU A 159 -6.76 4.63 -4.04
CA LEU A 159 -5.58 5.29 -4.58
C LEU A 159 -5.96 6.41 -5.54
N VAL A 160 -5.09 7.42 -5.61
CA VAL A 160 -5.12 8.46 -6.64
C VAL A 160 -4.01 8.18 -7.64
N HIS A 161 -4.33 8.02 -8.92
CA HIS A 161 -3.29 7.91 -9.94
C HIS A 161 -2.72 9.27 -10.28
N LEU A 162 -1.40 9.39 -10.22
CA LEU A 162 -0.68 10.64 -10.36
C LEU A 162 0.35 10.59 -11.49
N THR A 163 0.55 11.74 -12.13
CA THR A 163 1.69 12.00 -13.01
C THR A 163 2.50 13.17 -12.47
N SER A 164 3.82 13.02 -12.36
CA SER A 164 4.71 14.08 -11.87
C SER A 164 4.71 15.29 -12.82
N LEU A 165 4.68 16.50 -12.26
CA LEU A 165 4.74 17.76 -12.99
C LEU A 165 6.09 18.44 -12.79
N VAL A 166 6.56 19.12 -13.85
CA VAL A 166 7.77 19.95 -13.86
C VAL A 166 7.62 21.16 -12.94
#